data_AF-W1X8Y0-F1
#
_entry.id   AF-W1X8Y0-F1
#
_cell.length_a   1.000
_cell.length_b   1.000
_cell.length_c   1.000
_cell.angle_alpha   90.00
_cell.angle_beta   90.00
_cell.angle_gamma   90.00
#
_symmetry.space_group_name_H-M   'P 1'
#
loop_
_entity.id
_entity.type
_entity.pdbx_description
1 polymer ?
#
loop_
_entity_poly.entity_id
_entity_poly.type
_entity_poly.pdbx_seq_one_letter_code
_entity_poly.pdbx_strand_id
1 'polypeptide(L)'
;VINVILLLTFNKVDSANLNEKYALKVANDFSYQEVASAEEAVLRIRERNQQPSKKANQTATSKNNVPDWSNPDYKNETSAEKRAELEEQNHIDN
;
A
#
# COMPACT_ATOMS: atom_id res chain seq x y z
N VAL A 1 -7.14 -5.52 -9.45
CA VAL A 1 -7.94 -4.86 -8.38
C VAL A 1 -8.63 -5.79 -7.38
N ILE A 2 -9.05 -7.01 -7.75
CA ILE A 2 -9.89 -7.88 -6.90
C ILE A 2 -9.33 -8.13 -5.49
N ASN A 3 -8.02 -8.39 -5.36
CA ASN A 3 -7.38 -8.63 -4.07
C ASN A 3 -7.51 -7.42 -3.12
N VAL A 4 -7.47 -6.20 -3.66
CA VAL A 4 -7.61 -4.97 -2.87
C VAL A 4 -9.06 -4.79 -2.38
N ILE A 5 -10.04 -5.15 -3.22
CA ILE A 5 -11.47 -5.13 -2.86
C ILE A 5 -11.74 -6.13 -1.73
N LEU A 6 -11.20 -7.35 -1.84
CA LEU A 6 -11.33 -8.36 -0.79
C LEU A 6 -10.69 -7.90 0.52
N LEU A 7 -9.45 -7.41 0.45
CA LEU A 7 -8.73 -6.87 1.62
C LEU A 7 -9.53 -5.76 2.31
N LEU A 8 -10.06 -4.80 1.56
CA LEU A 8 -10.90 -3.73 2.12
C LEU A 8 -12.18 -4.26 2.76
N THR A 9 -12.77 -5.30 2.18
CA THR A 9 -14.00 -5.91 2.67
C THR A 9 -13.79 -6.60 4.01
N PHE A 10 -12.73 -7.41 4.11
CA PHE A 10 -12.35 -8.06 5.38
C PHE A 10 -11.89 -7.04 6.43
N ASN A 11 -11.19 -5.98 6.05
CA ASN A 11 -10.82 -4.93 7.00
C ASN A 11 -12.02 -4.11 7.52
N LYS A 12 -13.17 -4.15 6.84
CA LYS A 12 -14.35 -3.38 7.26
C LYS A 12 -15.18 -4.07 8.33
N VAL A 13 -15.22 -5.41 8.32
CA VAL A 13 -16.05 -6.22 9.19
C VAL A 13 -15.17 -7.25 9.87
N ASP A 14 -15.23 -7.35 11.19
CA ASP A 14 -14.50 -8.36 11.97
C ASP A 14 -15.14 -9.75 11.78
N SER A 15 -14.99 -10.30 10.57
CA SER A 15 -15.55 -11.58 10.17
C SER A 15 -14.73 -12.17 9.04
N ALA A 16 -14.53 -13.48 9.08
CA ALA A 16 -13.94 -14.24 7.98
C ALA A 16 -14.93 -14.45 6.82
N ASN A 17 -16.23 -14.14 7.01
CA ASN A 17 -17.23 -14.21 5.96
C ASN A 17 -17.23 -12.92 5.13
N LEU A 18 -17.26 -13.09 3.80
CA LEU A 18 -17.25 -11.96 2.89
C LEU A 18 -18.58 -11.19 2.96
N ASN A 19 -18.51 -9.88 3.19
CA ASN A 19 -19.67 -9.01 3.08
C ASN A 19 -19.87 -8.59 1.61
N GLU A 20 -20.69 -9.35 0.87
CA GLU A 20 -20.96 -9.13 -0.55
C GLU A 20 -21.42 -7.71 -0.86
N LYS A 21 -22.35 -7.16 -0.06
CA LYS A 21 -22.87 -5.81 -0.27
C LYS A 21 -21.77 -4.76 -0.17
N TYR A 22 -20.83 -4.94 0.75
CA TYR A 22 -19.70 -4.03 0.89
C TYR A 22 -18.67 -4.22 -0.23
N ALA A 23 -18.37 -5.47 -0.61
CA ALA A 23 -17.46 -5.77 -1.72
C ALA A 23 -17.97 -5.16 -3.04
N LEU A 24 -19.27 -5.30 -3.34
CA LEU A 24 -19.91 -4.69 -4.51
C LEU A 24 -19.87 -3.16 -4.46
N LYS A 25 -20.08 -2.56 -3.29
CA LYS A 25 -19.94 -1.10 -3.14
C LYS A 25 -18.53 -0.63 -3.51
N VAL A 26 -17.50 -1.29 -2.97
CA VAL A 26 -16.11 -0.92 -3.27
C VAL A 26 -15.77 -1.16 -4.74
N ALA A 27 -16.25 -2.27 -5.31
CA ALA A 27 -16.08 -2.56 -6.74
C ALA A 27 -16.72 -1.47 -7.62
N ASN A 28 -17.93 -1.03 -7.28
CA ASN A 28 -18.60 0.06 -7.97
C ASN A 28 -17.83 1.39 -7.81
N ASP A 29 -17.38 1.72 -6.60
CA ASP A 29 -16.59 2.93 -6.36
C ASP A 29 -15.31 2.94 -7.22
N PHE A 30 -14.64 1.80 -7.39
CA PHE A 30 -13.48 1.68 -8.27
C PHE A 30 -13.85 1.75 -9.76
N SER A 31 -14.96 1.15 -10.16
CA SER A 31 -15.48 1.23 -11.53
C SER A 31 -15.75 2.68 -11.94
N TYR A 32 -16.41 3.46 -11.07
CA TYR A 32 -16.67 4.89 -11.30
C TYR A 32 -15.41 5.75 -11.40
N GLN A 33 -14.32 5.29 -10.79
CA GLN A 33 -13.04 5.99 -10.78
C GLN A 33 -12.09 5.43 -11.84
N GLU A 34 -12.58 4.52 -12.69
CA GLU A 34 -11.83 3.84 -13.75
C GLU A 34 -10.55 3.14 -13.24
N VAL A 35 -10.56 2.72 -11.98
CA VAL A 35 -9.40 2.08 -11.34
C VAL A 35 -9.23 0.67 -11.91
N ALA A 36 -8.21 0.49 -12.73
CA ALA A 36 -7.95 -0.77 -13.43
C ALA A 36 -6.87 -1.62 -12.73
N SER A 37 -5.97 -0.99 -11.96
CA SER A 37 -4.84 -1.68 -11.32
C SER A 37 -4.88 -1.69 -9.79
N ALA A 38 -4.21 -2.68 -9.19
CA ALA A 38 -4.15 -2.80 -7.73
C ALA A 38 -3.34 -1.66 -7.10
N GLU A 39 -2.28 -1.22 -7.76
CA GLU A 39 -1.41 -0.11 -7.35
C GLU A 39 -2.22 1.19 -7.31
N GLU A 40 -2.98 1.45 -8.37
CA GLU A 40 -3.88 2.59 -8.47
C GLU A 40 -4.96 2.57 -7.39
N ALA A 41 -5.56 1.40 -7.12
CA ALA A 41 -6.52 1.23 -6.05
C ALA A 41 -5.91 1.59 -4.67
N VAL A 42 -4.67 1.18 -4.41
CA VAL A 42 -3.96 1.49 -3.16
C VAL A 42 -3.69 3.00 -3.03
N LEU A 43 -3.27 3.66 -4.11
CA LEU A 43 -3.08 5.11 -4.13
C LEU A 43 -4.39 5.83 -3.81
N ARG A 44 -5.48 5.43 -4.46
CA ARG A 44 -6.80 6.03 -4.28
C ARG A 44 -7.35 5.87 -2.86
N ILE A 45 -7.10 4.72 -2.24
CA ILE A 45 -7.44 4.47 -0.82
C ILE A 45 -6.64 5.41 0.09
N ARG A 46 -5.34 5.58 -0.16
CA ARG A 46 -4.48 6.47 0.63
C ARG A 46 -4.94 7.91 0.55
N GLU A 47 -5.21 8.41 -0.66
CA GLU A 47 -5.75 9.76 -0.87
C GLU A 47 -7.05 9.98 -0.10
N ARG A 48 -7.99 9.02 -0.17
CA ARG A 48 -9.27 9.08 0.56
C ARG A 48 -9.06 9.15 2.08
N ASN A 49 -8.08 8.42 2.60
CA ASN A 49 -7.78 8.41 4.03
C ASN A 49 -7.01 9.67 4.49
N GLN A 50 -6.32 10.35 3.57
CA GLN A 50 -5.63 11.62 3.82
C GLN A 50 -6.56 12.83 3.74
N GLN A 51 -7.66 12.75 2.99
CA GLN A 51 -8.66 13.81 2.99
C GLN A 51 -9.21 13.98 4.41
N PRO A 52 -9.17 15.21 4.98
CA PRO A 52 -9.71 15.45 6.30
C PRO A 52 -11.19 15.11 6.27
N SER A 53 -11.55 14.00 6.92
CA SER A 53 -12.95 13.65 7.08
C SER A 53 -13.65 14.87 7.69
N LYS A 54 -14.73 15.35 7.09
CA LYS A 54 -15.54 16.47 7.61
C LYS A 54 -16.17 16.18 9.00
N LYS A 55 -15.72 15.14 9.70
CA LYS A 55 -16.20 14.65 10.99
C LYS A 55 -15.14 14.58 12.09
N ALA A 56 -13.94 15.14 11.93
CA ALA A 56 -12.91 15.08 12.97
C ALA A 56 -12.39 16.46 13.38
N ASN A 57 -13.25 17.26 14.01
CA ASN A 57 -12.78 18.20 15.05
C ASN A 57 -12.65 17.40 16.35
N GLN A 58 -11.53 16.69 16.52
CA GLN A 58 -11.08 16.18 17.81
C GLN A 58 -9.61 15.72 17.68
N THR A 59 -8.70 16.65 18.02
CA THR A 59 -7.31 16.45 18.49
C THR A 59 -6.59 15.19 17.99
N ALA A 60 -6.01 15.25 16.80
CA ALA A 60 -5.06 14.25 16.33
C ALA A 60 -3.63 14.64 16.76
N THR A 61 -3.10 13.95 17.77
CA THR A 61 -1.65 13.90 18.01
C THR A 61 -1.00 13.19 16.82
N SER A 62 -0.02 13.81 16.16
CA SER A 62 0.65 13.24 15.00
C SER A 62 1.45 11.99 15.40
N LYS A 63 0.84 10.80 15.24
CA LYS A 63 1.58 9.54 15.34
C LYS A 63 2.39 9.39 14.06
N ASN A 64 3.71 9.58 14.17
CA ASN A 64 4.66 9.30 13.10
C ASN A 64 4.66 7.79 12.84
N ASN A 65 4.18 7.35 11.67
CA ASN A 65 4.16 5.94 11.26
C ASN A 65 5.50 5.47 10.66
N VAL A 66 6.56 6.27 10.80
CA VAL A 66 7.91 5.94 10.37
C VAL A 66 8.61 5.29 11.56
N PRO A 67 8.94 3.99 11.50
CA PRO A 67 9.70 3.34 12.55
C PRO A 67 11.08 3.95 12.69
N ASP A 68 11.68 3.87 13.89
CA ASP A 68 13.00 4.46 14.18
C ASP A 68 14.15 3.88 13.31
N TRP A 69 13.94 2.72 12.69
CA TRP A 69 14.90 2.09 11.79
C TRP A 69 14.79 2.58 10.33
N SER A 70 13.77 3.37 9.99
CA SER A 70 13.68 4.00 8.67
C SER A 70 14.73 5.10 8.58
N ASN A 71 15.77 4.89 7.79
CA ASN A 71 16.77 5.91 7.51
C ASN A 71 16.39 6.69 6.23
N PRO A 72 15.77 7.88 6.33
CA PRO A 72 15.31 8.65 5.18
C PRO A 72 16.47 9.14 4.29
N ASP A 73 17.67 9.23 4.85
CA ASP A 73 18.88 9.67 4.16
C ASP A 73 19.70 8.50 3.61
N TYR A 74 19.17 7.27 3.65
CA TYR A 74 19.88 6.10 3.13
C TYR A 74 20.19 6.24 1.64
N LYS A 75 21.49 6.27 1.31
CA LYS A 75 22.01 6.22 -0.05
C LYS A 75 22.64 4.85 -0.26
N ASN A 76 22.13 4.09 -1.24
CA ASN A 76 22.79 2.87 -1.71
C ASN A 76 24.03 3.25 -2.50
N GLU A 77 25.16 3.44 -1.82
CA GLU A 77 26.47 3.54 -2.47
C GLU A 77 27.05 2.14 -2.69
N THR A 78 26.38 1.33 -3.52
CA THR A 78 27.01 0.11 -4.02
C THR A 78 28.00 0.53 -5.10
N SER A 79 29.28 0.66 -4.74
CA SER A 79 30.37 0.90 -5.68
C SER A 79 30.32 -0.13 -6.82
N ALA A 80 30.55 0.32 -8.06
CA ALA A 80 30.41 -0.51 -9.27
C ALA A 80 31.23 -1.81 -9.22
N GLU A 81 32.37 -1.79 -8.51
CA GLU A 81 33.22 -2.97 -8.27
C GLU A 81 32.49 -4.09 -7.51
N LYS A 82 31.67 -3.74 -6.51
CA LYS A 82 30.93 -4.74 -5.71
C LYS A 82 29.75 -5.34 -6.48
N ARG A 83 29.25 -4.64 -7.50
CA ARG A 83 28.21 -5.17 -8.41
C ARG A 83 28.79 -6.17 -9.39
N ALA A 84 29.97 -5.87 -9.94
CA ALA A 84 30.67 -6.78 -10.85
C ALA A 84 31.04 -8.09 -10.16
N GLU A 85 31.57 -8.04 -8.93
CA GLU A 85 31.89 -9.25 -8.15
C GLU A 85 30.65 -10.09 -7.83
N LEU A 86 29.51 -9.46 -7.55
CA LEU A 86 28.26 -10.17 -7.28
C LEU A 86 27.68 -10.81 -8.56
N GLU A 87 27.78 -10.13 -9.70
CA GLU A 87 27.37 -10.68 -11.00
C GLU A 87 28.27 -11.84 -11.43
N GLU A 88 29.57 -11.75 -11.17
CA GLU A 88 30.53 -12.83 -11.42
C GLU A 88 30.28 -14.03 -10.49
N GLN A 89 30.01 -13.78 -9.20
CA GLN A 89 29.63 -14.83 -8.25
C GLN A 89 28.32 -15.54 -8.66
N ASN A 90 27.29 -14.78 -9.06
CA ASN A 90 26.03 -15.35 -9.56
C ASN A 90 26.22 -16.12 -10.87
N HIS A 91 27.20 -15.77 -11.71
CA HIS A 91 27.50 -16.47 -12.95
C HIS A 91 28.26 -17.79 -12.73
N ILE A 92 29.07 -17.88 -11.67
CA ILE A 92 29.82 -19.09 -11.31
C ILE A 92 28.90 -20.17 -10.71
N ASP A 93 27.81 -19.77 -10.06
CA ASP A 93 26.90 -20.67 -9.31
C ASP A 93 25.75 -21.27 -10.16
N ASN A 94 25.77 -21.14 -11.51
CA ASN A 94 24.75 -21.70 -12.43
C ASN A 94 25.37 -22.61 -13.51
#